data_AF-M0MK12-F1
#
_entry.id   AF-M0MK12-F1
#
_cell.length_a   1.000
_cell.length_b   1.000
_cell.length_c   1.000
_cell.angle_alpha   90.00
_cell.angle_beta   90.00
_cell.angle_gamma   90.00
#
_symmetry.space_group_name_H-M   'P 1'
#
loop_
_entity.id
_entity.type
_entity.pdbx_description
1 polymer ?
#
loop_
_entity_poly.entity_id
_entity_poly.type
_entity_poly.pdbx_seq_one_letter_code
_entity_poly.pdbx_strand_id
1 'polypeptide(L)'
;MTGIDDIDHEILELLMENARYSYRDIAEQVDRSPPTVSDRVERLQELGIIERFTLDIDRSMLIEGSTVLVELDVEPGSGETVADTLTDVTAIEHVIQTVDATVVFIAHANERDISTLLSETLDGDQVRDYTVRLVSESTWEPRLDEEMLSIECVVCGKSVDDGETIDLGERTHEVCCTSCAGEIKEQYDSLQQTVANE
;
A
#
# COMPACT_ATOMS: atom_id res chain seq x y z
N MET A 1 -15.16 14.75 -12.02
CA MET A 1 -15.16 14.83 -10.55
C MET A 1 -13.74 14.63 -10.13
N THR A 2 -13.25 15.51 -9.29
CA THR A 2 -11.92 15.48 -8.70
C THR A 2 -12.11 15.53 -7.19
N GLY A 3 -11.26 14.85 -6.43
CA GLY A 3 -11.49 14.49 -5.03
C GLY A 3 -12.25 13.17 -4.83
N ILE A 4 -12.13 12.62 -3.63
CA ILE A 4 -12.98 11.54 -3.10
C ILE A 4 -14.20 12.22 -2.46
N ASP A 5 -15.39 11.73 -2.76
CA ASP A 5 -16.64 12.21 -2.15
C ASP A 5 -17.30 11.15 -1.25
N ASP A 6 -18.37 11.53 -0.54
CA ASP A 6 -19.10 10.64 0.37
C ASP A 6 -19.55 9.32 -0.30
N ILE A 7 -19.84 9.33 -1.61
CA ILE A 7 -20.23 8.11 -2.33
C ILE A 7 -19.03 7.17 -2.51
N ASP A 8 -17.84 7.71 -2.76
CA ASP A 8 -16.61 6.91 -2.82
C ASP A 8 -16.31 6.29 -1.45
N HIS A 9 -16.56 7.00 -0.34
CA HIS A 9 -16.46 6.45 1.01
C HIS A 9 -17.40 5.27 1.23
N GLU A 10 -18.70 5.44 0.95
CA GLU A 10 -19.69 4.37 1.11
C GLU A 10 -19.34 3.15 0.25
N ILE A 11 -18.83 3.36 -0.98
CA ILE A 11 -18.34 2.27 -1.84
C ILE A 11 -17.16 1.54 -1.19
N LEU A 12 -16.18 2.26 -0.65
CA LEU A 12 -15.01 1.67 0.03
C LEU A 12 -15.42 0.89 1.28
N GLU A 13 -16.34 1.41 2.10
CA GLU A 13 -16.87 0.72 3.27
C GLU A 13 -17.52 -0.63 2.91
N LEU A 14 -18.39 -0.62 1.90
CA LEU A 14 -19.04 -1.82 1.41
C LEU A 14 -18.04 -2.84 0.86
N LEU A 15 -17.00 -2.39 0.15
CA LEU A 15 -15.95 -3.26 -0.38
C LEU A 15 -15.01 -3.80 0.71
N MET A 16 -14.75 -3.02 1.77
CA MET A 16 -13.99 -3.50 2.93
C MET A 16 -14.77 -4.54 3.72
N GLU A 17 -16.09 -4.38 3.86
CA GLU A 17 -16.96 -5.41 4.46
C GLU A 17 -16.98 -6.67 3.60
N ASN A 18 -17.18 -6.52 2.29
CA ASN A 18 -17.24 -7.64 1.37
C ASN A 18 -16.85 -7.24 -0.05
N ALA A 19 -15.59 -7.49 -0.39
CA ALA A 19 -15.03 -7.27 -1.72
C ALA A 19 -15.73 -8.05 -2.85
N ARG A 20 -16.62 -9.00 -2.54
CA ARG A 20 -17.39 -9.77 -3.53
C ARG A 20 -18.78 -9.18 -3.80
N TYR A 21 -19.16 -8.07 -3.17
CA TYR A 21 -20.41 -7.42 -3.53
C TYR A 21 -20.44 -7.09 -5.02
N SER A 22 -21.57 -7.39 -5.68
CA SER A 22 -21.72 -6.98 -7.06
C SER A 22 -21.91 -5.47 -7.14
N TYR A 23 -21.46 -4.84 -8.23
CA TYR A 23 -21.70 -3.41 -8.44
C TYR A 23 -23.19 -3.06 -8.44
N ARG A 24 -24.07 -4.04 -8.71
CA ARG A 24 -25.51 -3.87 -8.53
C ARG A 24 -25.90 -3.75 -7.07
N ASP A 25 -25.41 -4.63 -6.20
CA ASP A 25 -25.74 -4.60 -4.77
C ASP A 25 -25.19 -3.34 -4.11
N ILE A 26 -24.00 -2.89 -4.51
CA ILE A 26 -23.42 -1.63 -4.06
C ILE A 26 -24.26 -0.45 -4.57
N ALA A 27 -24.60 -0.44 -5.85
CA ALA A 27 -25.41 0.62 -6.46
C ALA A 27 -26.79 0.78 -5.80
N GLU A 28 -27.43 -0.33 -5.41
CA GLU A 28 -28.69 -0.31 -4.67
C GLU A 28 -28.53 0.29 -3.25
N GLN A 29 -27.36 0.14 -2.62
CA GLN A 29 -27.08 0.67 -1.28
C GLN A 29 -26.70 2.16 -1.27
N VAL A 30 -25.95 2.62 -2.29
CA VAL A 30 -25.48 4.02 -2.39
C VAL A 30 -26.40 4.91 -3.26
N ASP A 31 -27.59 4.43 -3.61
CA ASP A 31 -28.56 5.11 -4.49
C ASP A 31 -27.96 5.56 -5.84
N ARG A 32 -27.16 4.70 -6.50
CA ARG A 32 -26.54 4.98 -7.80
C ARG A 32 -26.86 3.91 -8.84
N SER A 33 -26.36 4.13 -10.06
CA SER A 33 -26.45 3.12 -11.13
C SER A 33 -25.22 2.19 -11.08
N PRO A 34 -25.35 0.91 -11.46
CA PRO A 34 -24.20 0.00 -11.50
C PRO A 34 -23.03 0.50 -12.36
N PRO A 35 -23.25 1.13 -13.54
CA PRO A 35 -22.16 1.78 -14.28
C PRO A 35 -21.45 2.89 -13.49
N THR A 36 -22.20 3.72 -12.75
CA THR A 36 -21.61 4.78 -11.90
C THR A 36 -20.72 4.21 -10.80
N VAL A 37 -21.11 3.08 -10.21
CA VAL A 37 -20.26 2.39 -9.21
C VAL A 37 -19.02 1.81 -9.87
N SER A 38 -19.16 1.16 -11.03
CA SER A 38 -18.02 0.62 -11.81
C SER A 38 -16.99 1.71 -12.08
N ASP A 39 -17.43 2.84 -12.65
CA ASP A 39 -16.55 3.95 -13.02
C ASP A 39 -15.81 4.52 -11.79
N ARG A 40 -16.47 4.55 -10.62
CA ARG A 40 -15.87 5.03 -9.36
C ARG A 40 -14.84 4.05 -8.80
N VAL A 41 -15.16 2.75 -8.77
CA VAL A 41 -14.20 1.72 -8.34
C VAL A 41 -12.96 1.72 -9.24
N GLU A 42 -13.15 1.79 -10.56
CA GLU A 42 -12.06 1.90 -11.53
C GLU A 42 -11.19 3.14 -11.26
N ARG A 43 -11.81 4.30 -11.06
CA ARG A 43 -11.08 5.53 -10.70
C ARG A 43 -10.31 5.39 -9.38
N LEU A 44 -10.91 4.80 -8.34
CA LEU A 44 -10.23 4.59 -7.05
C LEU A 44 -9.03 3.65 -7.19
N GLN A 45 -9.08 2.67 -8.11
CA GLN A 45 -7.93 1.84 -8.45
C GLN A 45 -6.85 2.62 -9.23
N GLU A 46 -7.24 3.43 -10.22
CA GLU A 46 -6.31 4.26 -11.01
C GLU A 46 -5.56 5.28 -10.14
N LEU A 47 -6.22 5.81 -9.11
CA LEU A 47 -5.64 6.71 -8.13
C LEU A 47 -4.76 6.00 -7.09
N GLY A 48 -4.75 4.66 -7.07
CA GLY A 48 -4.00 3.85 -6.11
C GLY A 48 -4.60 3.82 -4.70
N ILE A 49 -5.82 4.34 -4.50
CA ILE A 49 -6.55 4.23 -3.23
C ILE A 49 -6.95 2.78 -2.99
N ILE A 50 -7.46 2.12 -4.05
CA ILE A 50 -7.63 0.66 -4.05
C ILE A 50 -6.41 0.05 -4.74
N GLU A 51 -5.42 -0.37 -3.96
CA GLU A 51 -4.22 -1.01 -4.49
C GLU A 51 -4.50 -2.40 -5.05
N ARG A 52 -5.37 -3.17 -4.39
CA ARG A 52 -5.71 -4.55 -4.78
C ARG A 52 -6.98 -5.06 -4.11
N PHE A 53 -7.58 -6.07 -4.73
CA PHE A 53 -8.55 -6.96 -4.08
C PHE A 53 -7.82 -8.23 -3.64
N THR A 54 -7.92 -8.57 -2.36
CA THR A 54 -7.20 -9.70 -1.75
C THR A 54 -8.11 -10.50 -0.82
N LEU A 55 -7.58 -11.62 -0.33
CA LEU A 55 -8.21 -12.45 0.69
C LEU A 55 -7.53 -12.21 2.04
N ASP A 56 -8.32 -12.10 3.10
CA ASP A 56 -7.85 -12.31 4.47
C ASP A 56 -7.83 -13.81 4.76
N ILE A 57 -6.65 -14.37 5.02
CA ILE A 57 -6.45 -15.81 5.19
C ILE A 57 -6.14 -16.08 6.65
N ASP A 58 -7.02 -16.83 7.33
CA ASP A 58 -6.73 -17.36 8.65
C ASP A 58 -5.65 -18.45 8.54
N ARG A 59 -4.40 -18.03 8.75
CA ARG A 59 -3.24 -18.92 8.69
C ARG A 59 -3.18 -19.91 9.83
N SER A 60 -3.88 -19.69 10.94
CA SER A 60 -3.95 -20.67 12.04
C SER A 60 -4.62 -21.98 11.61
N MET A 61 -5.39 -21.93 10.51
CA MET A 61 -6.06 -23.07 9.90
C MET A 61 -5.20 -23.81 8.86
N LEU A 62 -4.01 -23.29 8.53
CA LEU A 62 -3.08 -23.88 7.57
C LEU A 62 -1.98 -24.67 8.30
N ILE A 63 -1.43 -25.70 7.64
CA ILE A 63 -0.32 -26.52 8.17
C ILE A 63 1.03 -25.80 7.92
N GLU A 64 1.04 -24.47 8.05
CA GLU A 64 2.24 -23.65 7.89
C GLU A 64 2.93 -23.52 9.26
N GLY A 65 4.22 -23.21 9.26
CA GLY A 65 5.01 -23.07 10.49
C GLY A 65 4.45 -22.01 11.45
N SER A 66 5.08 -21.85 12.62
CA SER A 66 4.68 -20.77 13.54
C SER A 66 4.85 -19.40 12.88
N THR A 67 3.90 -18.50 13.09
CA THR A 67 4.06 -17.10 12.71
C THR A 67 5.03 -16.42 13.67
N VAL A 68 5.99 -15.69 13.12
CA VAL A 68 6.96 -14.90 13.88
C VAL A 68 6.95 -13.45 13.43
N LEU A 69 7.13 -12.57 14.41
CA LEU A 69 7.43 -11.16 14.21
C LEU A 69 8.93 -10.98 14.43
N VAL A 70 9.62 -10.46 13.42
CA VAL A 70 11.06 -10.22 13.45
C VAL A 70 11.30 -8.72 13.37
N GLU A 71 12.14 -8.22 14.27
CA GLU A 71 12.57 -6.83 14.33
C GLU A 71 14.07 -6.79 14.08
N LEU A 72 14.51 -6.06 13.05
CA LEU A 72 15.90 -5.90 12.64
C LEU A 72 16.41 -4.51 13.01
N ASP A 73 17.48 -4.46 13.80
CA ASP A 73 18.32 -3.27 13.92
C ASP A 73 19.32 -3.29 12.76
N VAL A 74 19.18 -2.34 11.84
CA VAL A 74 19.97 -2.27 10.61
C VAL A 74 21.04 -1.19 10.69
N GLU A 75 22.09 -1.31 9.89
CA GLU A 75 23.07 -0.24 9.73
C GLU A 75 22.46 1.01 9.05
N PRO A 76 22.99 2.22 9.32
CA PRO A 76 22.40 3.46 8.82
C PRO A 76 22.57 3.51 7.30
N GLY A 77 21.47 3.78 6.62
CA GLY A 77 21.42 3.76 5.15
C GLY A 77 21.12 2.39 4.55
N SER A 78 21.00 1.33 5.35
CA SER A 78 20.65 0.00 4.87
C SER A 78 19.14 -0.32 4.93
N GLY A 79 18.35 0.46 5.65
CA GLY A 79 16.94 0.14 5.93
C GLY A 79 16.07 -0.06 4.69
N GLU A 80 16.19 0.81 3.68
CA GLU A 80 15.44 0.70 2.42
C GLU A 80 15.83 -0.56 1.64
N THR A 81 17.13 -0.76 1.41
CA THR A 81 17.65 -1.96 0.73
C THR A 81 17.25 -3.25 1.44
N VAL A 82 17.29 -3.28 2.77
CA VAL A 82 16.87 -4.43 3.57
C VAL A 82 15.37 -4.66 3.41
N ALA A 83 14.55 -3.62 3.52
CA ALA A 83 13.09 -3.72 3.37
C ALA A 83 12.68 -4.24 1.98
N ASP A 84 13.29 -3.71 0.92
CA ASP A 84 13.05 -4.14 -0.46
C ASP A 84 13.43 -5.62 -0.65
N THR A 85 14.63 -5.99 -0.20
CA THR A 85 15.12 -7.38 -0.33
C THR A 85 14.20 -8.38 0.38
N LEU A 86 13.68 -8.02 1.55
CA LEU A 86 12.78 -8.88 2.33
C LEU A 86 11.38 -8.99 1.70
N THR A 87 10.94 -7.99 0.93
CA THR A 87 9.62 -7.99 0.27
C THR A 87 9.51 -9.08 -0.80
N ASP A 88 10.64 -9.46 -1.42
CA ASP A 88 10.70 -10.52 -2.43
C ASP A 88 10.77 -11.95 -1.84
N VAL A 89 10.84 -12.08 -0.51
CA VAL A 89 10.96 -13.38 0.17
C VAL A 89 9.59 -13.98 0.41
N THR A 90 9.29 -15.12 -0.24
CA THR A 90 7.98 -15.81 -0.15
C THR A 90 7.52 -16.13 1.28
N ALA A 91 8.45 -16.38 2.21
CA ALA A 91 8.13 -16.69 3.59
C ALA A 91 7.72 -15.46 4.41
N ILE A 92 7.95 -14.25 3.90
CA ILE A 92 7.66 -12.97 4.52
C ILE A 92 6.35 -12.44 3.95
N GLU A 93 5.42 -12.07 4.83
CA GLU A 93 4.09 -11.59 4.46
C GLU A 93 3.98 -10.07 4.49
N HIS A 94 4.62 -9.46 5.48
CA HIS A 94 4.58 -8.02 5.71
C HIS A 94 5.96 -7.53 6.06
N VAL A 95 6.38 -6.44 5.43
CA VAL A 95 7.59 -5.70 5.76
C VAL A 95 7.19 -4.28 6.11
N ILE A 96 7.72 -3.77 7.22
CA ILE A 96 7.45 -2.45 7.76
C ILE A 96 8.80 -1.79 8.01
N GLN A 97 9.02 -0.64 7.40
CA GLN A 97 10.16 0.20 7.71
C GLN A 97 9.72 1.38 8.57
N THR A 98 10.39 1.57 9.68
CA THR A 98 10.16 2.67 10.61
C THR A 98 11.03 3.88 10.25
N VAL A 99 10.66 5.07 10.77
CA VAL A 99 11.41 6.32 10.53
C VAL A 99 12.82 6.27 11.11
N ASP A 100 13.02 5.54 12.21
CA ASP A 100 14.33 5.28 12.82
C ASP A 100 15.09 4.14 12.15
N ALA A 101 14.65 3.74 10.95
CA ALA A 101 15.26 2.73 10.08
C ALA A 101 15.20 1.29 10.60
N THR A 102 14.53 1.00 11.71
CA THR A 102 14.20 -0.38 12.09
C THR A 102 13.31 -1.02 11.04
N VAL A 103 13.64 -2.25 10.64
CA VAL A 103 12.82 -3.05 9.72
C VAL A 103 12.13 -4.14 10.52
N VAL A 104 10.81 -4.20 10.44
CA VAL A 104 9.98 -5.19 11.10
C VAL A 104 9.29 -6.03 10.04
N PHE A 105 9.29 -7.35 10.18
CA PHE A 105 8.56 -8.21 9.26
C PHE A 105 7.84 -9.36 9.94
N ILE A 106 6.75 -9.82 9.32
CA ILE A 106 6.02 -11.02 9.72
C ILE A 106 6.42 -12.14 8.75
N ALA A 107 6.86 -13.26 9.29
CA ALA A 107 7.21 -14.45 8.52
C ALA A 107 6.55 -15.71 9.06
N HIS A 108 6.38 -16.69 8.18
CA HIS A 108 5.86 -18.01 8.51
C HIS A 108 6.97 -19.03 8.43
N ALA A 109 7.69 -19.21 9.54
CA ALA A 109 8.85 -20.06 9.62
C ALA A 109 9.07 -20.57 11.05
N ASN A 110 9.79 -21.68 11.23
CA ASN A 110 10.24 -22.02 12.58
C ASN A 110 11.34 -21.04 13.01
N GLU A 111 11.53 -20.82 14.32
CA GLU A 111 12.56 -19.89 14.82
C GLU A 111 13.97 -20.18 14.28
N ARG A 112 14.31 -21.47 14.10
CA ARG A 112 15.61 -21.87 13.54
C ARG A 112 15.79 -21.46 12.09
N ASP A 113 14.70 -21.32 11.36
CA ASP A 113 14.70 -21.01 9.94
C ASP A 113 14.96 -19.51 9.72
N ILE A 114 14.67 -18.64 10.69
CA ILE A 114 14.87 -17.18 10.57
C ILE A 114 16.35 -16.81 10.49
N SER A 115 17.20 -17.38 11.34
CA SER A 115 18.64 -17.07 11.27
C SER A 115 19.25 -17.46 9.91
N THR A 116 18.82 -18.59 9.35
CA THR A 116 19.22 -19.07 8.03
C THR A 116 18.68 -18.13 6.95
N LEU A 117 17.38 -17.84 6.99
CA LEU A 117 16.71 -16.93 6.05
C LEU A 117 17.43 -15.58 5.99
N LEU A 118 17.73 -14.98 7.14
CA LEU A 118 18.43 -13.69 7.19
C LEU A 118 19.83 -13.79 6.57
N SER A 119 20.59 -14.85 6.88
CA SER A 119 21.94 -15.03 6.33
C SER A 119 22.01 -15.36 4.84
N GLU A 120 20.94 -15.96 4.28
CA GLU A 120 20.82 -16.27 2.86
C GLU A 120 20.28 -15.08 2.05
N THR A 121 19.55 -14.18 2.70
CA THR A 121 18.85 -13.07 2.05
C THR A 121 19.63 -11.76 2.14
N LEU A 122 20.27 -11.49 3.27
CA LEU A 122 20.91 -10.21 3.56
C LEU A 122 22.43 -10.34 3.66
N ASP A 123 23.13 -9.28 3.30
CA ASP A 123 24.57 -9.19 3.51
C ASP A 123 24.88 -9.02 5.01
N GLY A 124 25.94 -9.71 5.48
CA GLY A 124 26.24 -9.83 6.91
C GLY A 124 26.60 -8.52 7.62
N ASP A 125 26.86 -7.44 6.89
CA ASP A 125 27.13 -6.10 7.43
C ASP A 125 25.90 -5.19 7.47
N GLN A 126 24.73 -5.63 6.98
CA GLN A 126 23.53 -4.80 6.93
C GLN A 126 22.72 -4.80 8.24
N VAL A 127 22.90 -5.84 9.08
CA VAL A 127 22.10 -6.07 10.30
C VAL A 127 23.02 -6.11 11.51
N ARG A 128 22.72 -5.28 12.51
CA ARG A 128 23.42 -5.22 13.81
C ARG A 128 22.94 -6.29 14.77
N ASP A 129 21.62 -6.42 14.87
CA ASP A 129 20.95 -7.34 15.77
C ASP A 129 19.54 -7.62 15.27
N TYR A 130 18.93 -8.70 15.76
CA TYR A 130 17.54 -9.01 15.49
C TYR A 130 16.84 -9.66 16.67
N THR A 131 15.54 -9.38 16.80
CA THR A 131 14.67 -10.03 17.78
C THR A 131 13.58 -10.82 17.07
N VAL A 132 13.41 -12.09 17.43
CA VAL A 132 12.33 -12.95 16.94
C VAL A 132 11.31 -13.17 18.04
N ARG A 133 10.03 -12.96 17.75
CA ARG A 133 8.91 -13.18 18.67
C ARG A 133 7.87 -14.07 18.02
N LEU A 134 7.46 -15.13 18.70
CA LEU A 134 6.33 -15.95 18.27
C LEU A 134 5.04 -15.13 18.37
N VAL A 135 4.27 -15.11 17.29
CA VAL A 135 2.96 -14.47 17.26
C VAL A 135 1.94 -15.50 17.74
N SER A 136 1.22 -15.16 18.81
CA SER A 136 0.16 -16.01 19.34
C SER A 136 -1.14 -15.87 18.55
N GLU A 137 -1.44 -14.66 18.11
CA GLU A 137 -2.67 -14.29 17.41
C GLU A 137 -2.41 -12.99 16.63
N SER A 138 -3.03 -12.87 15.46
CA SER A 138 -3.05 -11.65 14.65
C SER A 138 -4.43 -11.49 14.04
N THR A 139 -4.94 -10.27 14.03
CA THR A 139 -6.24 -9.93 13.42
C THR A 139 -6.02 -8.76 12.48
N TRP A 140 -6.51 -8.88 11.25
CA TRP A 140 -6.53 -7.81 10.27
C TRP A 140 -7.98 -7.32 10.12
N GLU A 141 -8.20 -6.04 10.40
CA GLU A 141 -9.47 -5.37 10.15
C GLU A 141 -9.17 -4.12 9.31
N PRO A 142 -9.49 -4.11 8.01
CA PRO A 142 -9.35 -2.90 7.20
C PRO A 142 -10.32 -1.84 7.73
N ARG A 143 -9.80 -0.66 8.03
CA ARG A 143 -10.59 0.49 8.50
C ARG A 143 -10.15 1.75 7.75
N LEU A 144 -11.11 2.61 7.47
CA LEU A 144 -10.88 3.95 6.96
C LEU A 144 -11.44 4.94 7.98
N ASP A 145 -10.65 5.94 8.36
CA ASP A 145 -11.15 7.08 9.12
C ASP A 145 -11.77 8.08 8.12
N GLU A 146 -13.04 8.44 8.32
CA GLU A 146 -13.79 9.37 7.45
C GLU A 146 -13.07 10.72 7.26
N GLU A 147 -12.30 11.17 8.25
CA GLU A 147 -11.58 12.45 8.21
C GLU A 147 -10.29 12.40 7.35
N MET A 148 -9.84 11.22 6.91
CA MET A 148 -8.54 11.02 6.25
C MET A 148 -8.58 10.84 4.73
N LEU A 149 -9.77 10.87 4.12
CA LEU A 149 -9.94 10.58 2.68
C LEU A 149 -9.92 11.83 1.78
N SER A 150 -9.18 12.86 2.17
CA SER A 150 -8.85 13.94 1.23
C SER A 150 -7.66 13.54 0.38
N ILE A 151 -7.80 13.54 -0.96
CA ILE A 151 -6.65 13.36 -1.83
C ILE A 151 -5.72 14.55 -1.64
N GLU A 152 -4.48 14.29 -1.22
CA GLU A 152 -3.47 15.31 -1.10
C GLU A 152 -2.85 15.60 -2.48
N CYS A 153 -2.80 16.86 -2.87
CA CYS A 153 -2.13 17.29 -4.08
C CYS A 153 -0.64 17.00 -3.96
N VAL A 154 -0.15 16.05 -4.77
CA VAL A 154 1.26 15.61 -4.79
C VAL A 154 2.29 16.74 -4.98
N VAL A 155 1.87 17.89 -5.51
CA VAL A 155 2.75 19.05 -5.73
C VAL A 155 2.81 19.97 -4.50
N CYS A 156 1.67 20.26 -3.87
CA CYS A 156 1.60 21.33 -2.86
C CYS A 156 1.09 20.90 -1.47
N GLY A 157 0.72 19.64 -1.30
CA GLY A 157 0.29 19.08 -0.01
C GLY A 157 -1.10 19.52 0.46
N LYS A 158 -1.92 20.11 -0.41
CA LYS A 158 -3.29 20.55 -0.06
C LYS A 158 -4.33 19.51 -0.44
N SER A 159 -5.45 19.48 0.27
CA SER A 159 -6.62 18.69 -0.16
C SER A 159 -7.09 19.09 -1.55
N VAL A 160 -7.46 18.10 -2.35
CA VAL A 160 -8.05 18.27 -3.68
C VAL A 160 -9.55 18.04 -3.57
N ASP A 161 -10.30 19.13 -3.39
CA ASP A 161 -11.78 19.08 -3.36
C ASP A 161 -12.38 19.27 -4.77
N ASP A 162 -11.73 20.09 -5.60
CA ASP A 162 -12.02 20.30 -7.02
C ASP A 162 -10.70 20.66 -7.70
N GLY A 163 -10.28 19.84 -8.65
CA GLY A 163 -8.92 19.82 -9.19
C GLY A 163 -8.84 19.30 -10.62
N GLU A 164 -7.61 19.04 -11.07
CA GLU A 164 -7.31 18.42 -12.36
C GLU A 164 -6.75 17.01 -12.17
N THR A 165 -7.17 16.09 -13.04
CA THR A 165 -6.65 14.72 -13.10
C THR A 165 -5.56 14.65 -14.17
N ILE A 166 -4.38 14.16 -13.79
CA ILE A 166 -3.20 14.08 -14.65
C ILE A 166 -2.76 12.62 -14.74
N ASP A 167 -2.81 12.07 -15.95
CA ASP A 167 -2.28 10.74 -16.26
C ASP A 167 -0.79 10.87 -16.65
N LEU A 168 0.07 10.18 -15.90
CA LEU A 168 1.52 10.12 -16.15
C LEU A 168 1.98 8.71 -16.54
N GLY A 169 1.10 7.90 -17.14
CA GLY A 169 1.40 6.57 -17.67
C GLY A 169 1.35 5.46 -16.62
N GLU A 170 2.15 5.55 -15.57
CA GLU A 170 2.19 4.50 -14.52
C GLU A 170 1.07 4.66 -13.49
N ARG A 171 0.67 5.91 -13.20
CA ARG A 171 -0.39 6.26 -12.25
C ARG A 171 -1.11 7.54 -12.65
N THR A 172 -2.34 7.66 -12.18
CA THR A 172 -3.14 8.88 -12.30
C THR A 172 -3.01 9.71 -11.01
N HIS A 173 -2.75 11.00 -11.15
CA HIS A 173 -2.59 11.94 -10.02
C HIS A 173 -3.67 13.02 -10.04
N GLU A 174 -4.16 13.41 -8.87
CA GLU A 174 -5.03 14.59 -8.74
C GLU A 174 -4.28 15.76 -8.13
N VAL A 175 -4.52 16.95 -8.71
CA VAL A 175 -3.87 18.19 -8.30
C VAL A 175 -4.89 19.29 -8.09
N CYS A 176 -4.64 20.19 -7.13
CA CYS A 176 -5.63 21.19 -6.70
C CYS A 176 -5.86 22.33 -7.69
N CYS A 177 -4.99 22.53 -8.70
CA CYS A 177 -5.14 23.61 -9.68
C CYS A 177 -4.24 23.41 -10.92
N THR A 178 -4.49 24.22 -11.96
CA THR A 178 -3.73 24.21 -13.22
C THR A 178 -2.23 24.48 -13.05
N SER A 179 -1.85 25.24 -12.02
CA SER A 179 -0.43 25.48 -11.73
C SER A 179 0.26 24.18 -11.31
N CYS A 180 -0.35 23.42 -10.39
CA CYS A 180 0.17 22.13 -9.96
C CYS A 180 0.14 21.10 -11.10
N ALA A 181 -0.88 21.17 -11.97
CA ALA A 181 -0.96 20.33 -13.17
C ALA A 181 0.19 20.59 -14.15
N GLY A 182 0.61 21.85 -14.32
CA GLY A 182 1.77 22.20 -15.13
C GLY A 182 3.07 21.71 -14.50
N GLU A 183 3.23 21.94 -13.20
CA GLU A 183 4.45 21.60 -12.47
C GLU A 183 4.72 20.10 -12.45
N ILE A 184 3.72 19.26 -12.18
CA ILE A 184 3.91 17.80 -12.16
C ILE A 184 4.27 17.24 -13.55
N LYS A 185 3.71 17.81 -14.62
CA LYS A 185 4.04 17.40 -16.00
C LYS A 185 5.47 17.75 -16.36
N GLU A 186 5.92 18.96 -16.02
CA GLU A 186 7.30 19.38 -16.25
C GLU A 186 8.30 18.51 -15.47
N GLN A 187 7.99 18.17 -14.22
CA GLN A 187 8.81 17.25 -13.42
C GLN A 187 8.88 15.87 -14.07
N TYR A 188 7.74 15.29 -14.47
CA TYR A 188 7.69 13.98 -15.11
C TYR A 188 8.46 13.93 -16.43
N ASP A 189 8.28 14.94 -17.30
CA ASP A 189 9.01 15.04 -18.57
C ASP A 189 10.52 15.14 -18.36
N SER A 190 10.97 15.84 -17.30
CA SER A 190 12.39 15.96 -16.96
C SER A 190 13.01 14.63 -16.50
N LEU A 191 12.25 13.82 -15.75
CA LEU A 191 12.67 12.49 -15.29
C LEU A 191 12.76 11.52 -16.47
N GLN A 192 11.75 11.50 -17.34
CA GLN A 192 11.75 10.69 -18.57
C GLN A 192 12.93 11.02 -19.49
N GLN A 193 13.27 12.30 -19.64
CA GLN A 193 14.44 12.71 -20.41
C GLN A 193 15.77 12.30 -19.76
N THR A 194 15.85 12.25 -18.44
CA THR A 194 17.05 11.80 -17.74
C THR A 194 17.27 10.30 -17.96
N VAL A 195 16.21 9.50 -17.78
CA VAL A 195 16.22 8.04 -17.99
C VAL A 195 16.49 7.67 -19.45
N ALA A 196 15.99 8.45 -20.42
CA ALA A 196 16.21 8.19 -21.85
C ALA A 196 17.63 8.53 -22.35
N ASN A 197 18.41 9.27 -21.55
CA ASN A 197 19.79 9.68 -21.88
C ASN A 197 20.87 8.82 -21.19
N GLU A 198 20.46 7.83 -20.38
CA GLU A 198 21.31 6.78 -19.80
C GLU A 198 21.27 5.49 -20.62
#